data_AF-A0A6G8DK22-F1
#
_entry.id   AF-A0A6G8DK22-F1
#
_cell.length_a   1.000
_cell.length_b   1.000
_cell.length_c   1.000
_cell.angle_alpha   90.00
_cell.angle_beta   90.00
_cell.angle_gamma   90.00
#
_symmetry.space_group_name_H-M   'P 1'
#
loop_
_entity.id
_entity.type
_entity.pdbx_description
1 polymer ?
#
loop_
_entity_poly.entity_id
_entity_poly.type
_entity_poly.pdbx_seq_one_letter_code
_entity_poly.pdbx_strand_id
1 'polypeptide(L)'
;MQNPLWDFSLEFYRQPQVAEFLLECQDVRGADVCLLLWASYTSACGRQLSDESWRVADRGLAPRRRMINSVRNLRRWLARVNKGGGLYEWCKRCELRMEQRQLAALWKLHRESWPETRSPLELAGQQYGLLQKDQARWAGLIDAYSTAAISGAGATGEAPSVDAITGSGGAADSG
;
A
#
# COMPACT_ATOMS: atom_id res chain seq x y z
N MET A 1 10.68 -0.95 -11.78
CA MET A 1 9.67 -0.36 -10.87
C MET A 1 8.55 -1.34 -10.55
N GLN A 2 8.23 -2.29 -11.44
CA GLN A 2 7.43 -3.47 -11.08
C GLN A 2 8.08 -4.23 -9.92
N ASN A 3 7.24 -4.60 -8.96
CA ASN A 3 7.57 -5.36 -7.76
C ASN A 3 6.26 -5.89 -7.16
N PRO A 4 6.31 -6.92 -6.29
CA PRO A 4 5.10 -7.54 -5.72
C PRO A 4 4.14 -6.55 -5.05
N LEU A 5 4.65 -5.55 -4.32
CA LEU A 5 3.80 -4.53 -3.71
C LEU A 5 3.05 -3.68 -4.75
N TRP A 6 3.68 -3.37 -5.90
CA TRP A 6 2.99 -2.66 -6.99
C TRP A 6 1.89 -3.50 -7.62
N ASP A 7 2.16 -4.77 -7.90
CA ASP A 7 1.19 -5.66 -8.55
C ASP A 7 0.00 -5.96 -7.62
N PHE A 8 0.26 -6.25 -6.35
CA PHE A 8 -0.75 -6.30 -5.29
C PHE A 8 -1.56 -5.01 -5.22
N SER A 9 -0.89 -3.85 -5.21
CA SER A 9 -1.58 -2.55 -5.08
C SER A 9 -2.57 -2.33 -6.23
N LEU A 10 -2.19 -2.72 -7.45
CA LEU A 10 -3.08 -2.62 -8.61
C LEU A 10 -4.29 -3.55 -8.49
N GLU A 11 -4.09 -4.79 -8.06
CA GLU A 11 -5.19 -5.76 -7.91
C GLU A 11 -6.12 -5.41 -6.76
N PHE A 12 -5.55 -5.09 -5.61
CA PHE A 12 -6.30 -4.72 -4.42
C PHE A 12 -7.11 -3.45 -4.67
N TYR A 13 -6.50 -2.41 -5.26
CA TYR A 13 -7.20 -1.15 -5.56
C TYR A 13 -8.28 -1.28 -6.65
N ARG A 14 -8.21 -2.29 -7.54
CA ARG A 14 -9.27 -2.52 -8.53
C ARG A 14 -10.60 -2.93 -7.90
N GLN A 15 -10.59 -3.42 -6.66
CA GLN A 15 -11.82 -3.75 -5.95
C GLN A 15 -12.58 -2.47 -5.58
N PRO A 16 -13.86 -2.32 -5.97
CA PRO A 16 -14.60 -1.08 -5.73
C PRO A 16 -14.65 -0.66 -4.26
N GLN A 17 -14.84 -1.62 -3.35
CA GLN A 17 -14.93 -1.38 -1.91
C GLN A 17 -13.60 -0.89 -1.32
N VAL A 18 -12.48 -1.38 -1.87
CA VAL A 18 -11.12 -0.96 -1.48
C VAL A 18 -10.84 0.45 -1.97
N ALA A 19 -11.13 0.72 -3.25
CA ALA A 19 -10.96 2.05 -3.83
C ALA A 19 -11.78 3.11 -3.06
N GLU A 20 -13.04 2.80 -2.77
CA GLU A 20 -13.93 3.67 -2.00
C GLU A 20 -13.37 3.97 -0.60
N PHE A 21 -12.97 2.94 0.14
CA PHE A 21 -12.40 3.11 1.48
C PHE A 21 -11.13 3.96 1.49
N LEU A 22 -10.21 3.71 0.54
CA LEU A 22 -8.96 4.46 0.45
C LEU A 22 -9.19 5.92 0.06
N LEU A 23 -10.14 6.18 -0.85
CA LEU A 23 -10.52 7.54 -1.22
C LEU A 23 -11.17 8.29 -0.05
N GLU A 24 -12.06 7.63 0.70
CA GLU A 24 -12.65 8.19 1.92
C GLU A 24 -11.56 8.55 2.95
N CYS A 25 -10.62 7.64 3.21
CA CYS A 25 -9.49 7.89 4.10
C CYS A 25 -8.62 9.06 3.62
N GLN A 26 -8.35 9.13 2.32
CA GLN A 26 -7.56 10.20 1.74
C GLN A 26 -8.27 11.56 1.89
N ASP A 27 -9.54 11.64 1.52
CA ASP A 27 -10.26 12.91 1.44
C ASP A 27 -10.70 13.43 2.82
N VAL A 28 -11.09 12.54 3.75
CA VAL A 28 -11.54 12.94 5.10
C VAL A 28 -10.39 13.12 6.07
N ARG A 29 -9.35 12.27 5.98
CA ARG A 29 -8.29 12.16 7.00
C ARG A 29 -6.90 12.52 6.48
N GLY A 30 -6.78 12.87 5.19
CA GLY A 30 -5.49 13.16 4.57
C GLY A 30 -4.57 11.94 4.46
N ALA A 31 -5.13 10.73 4.47
CA ALA A 31 -4.33 9.51 4.47
C ALA A 31 -3.49 9.37 3.19
N ASP A 32 -2.25 8.90 3.35
CA ASP A 32 -1.41 8.52 2.21
C ASP A 32 -1.80 7.12 1.75
N VAL A 33 -2.43 7.06 0.57
CA VAL A 33 -2.91 5.82 -0.04
C VAL A 33 -1.77 4.83 -0.26
N CYS A 34 -0.57 5.27 -0.65
CA CYS A 34 0.57 4.36 -0.83
C CYS A 34 1.01 3.73 0.49
N LEU A 35 0.94 4.48 1.60
CA LEU A 35 1.27 3.94 2.92
C LEU A 35 0.20 2.94 3.39
N LEU A 36 -1.08 3.23 3.16
CA LEU A 36 -2.18 2.29 3.47
C LEU A 36 -2.10 1.01 2.63
N LEU A 37 -1.76 1.12 1.34
CA LEU A 37 -1.55 -0.05 0.46
C LEU A 37 -0.37 -0.89 0.92
N TRP A 38 0.73 -0.27 1.38
CA TRP A 38 1.86 -1.01 1.96
C TRP A 38 1.52 -1.68 3.30
N ALA A 39 0.75 -1.01 4.15
CA ALA A 39 0.23 -1.61 5.38
C ALA A 39 -0.62 -2.85 5.06
N SER A 40 -1.47 -2.74 4.05
CA SER A 40 -2.36 -3.82 3.59
C SER A 40 -1.58 -4.99 3.02
N TYR A 41 -0.59 -4.73 2.17
CA TYR A 41 0.31 -5.75 1.65
C TYR A 41 1.04 -6.48 2.78
N THR A 42 1.60 -5.72 3.74
CA THR A 42 2.32 -6.30 4.88
C THR A 42 1.41 -7.18 5.74
N SER A 43 0.17 -6.73 5.98
CA SER A 43 -0.86 -7.50 6.68
C SER A 43 -1.26 -8.76 5.90
N ALA A 44 -1.42 -8.68 4.57
CA ALA A 44 -1.76 -9.83 3.72
C ALA A 44 -0.63 -10.88 3.69
N CYS A 45 0.62 -10.45 3.82
CA CYS A 45 1.77 -11.35 4.02
C CYS A 45 1.83 -11.96 5.43
N GLY A 46 0.90 -11.65 6.34
CA GLY A 46 0.90 -12.11 7.72
C GLY A 46 2.01 -11.48 8.58
N ARG A 47 2.62 -10.38 8.11
CA ARG A 47 3.74 -9.71 8.79
C ARG A 47 3.25 -8.55 9.64
N GLN A 48 4.02 -8.25 10.68
CA GLN A 48 3.83 -7.06 11.50
C GLN A 48 4.86 -5.98 11.16
N LEU A 49 4.64 -4.76 11.65
CA LEU A 49 5.58 -3.65 11.53
C LEU A 49 6.01 -3.19 12.93
N SER A 50 7.19 -2.56 13.01
CA SER A 50 7.57 -1.79 14.19
C SER A 50 7.12 -0.35 14.03
N ASP A 51 7.00 0.37 15.14
CA ASP A 51 6.78 1.81 15.10
C ASP A 51 7.90 2.53 14.34
N GLU A 52 9.15 2.03 14.41
CA GLU A 52 10.28 2.63 13.68
C GLU A 52 10.19 2.41 12.17
N SER A 53 9.91 1.18 11.70
CA SER A 53 9.79 0.94 10.26
C SER A 53 8.65 1.76 9.65
N TRP A 54 7.54 1.93 10.37
CA TRP A 54 6.46 2.82 9.98
C TRP A 54 6.87 4.30 9.94
N ARG A 55 7.56 4.79 10.97
CA ARG A 55 8.06 6.19 11.02
C ARG A 55 9.09 6.48 9.94
N VAL A 56 9.95 5.52 9.60
CA VAL A 56 10.91 5.63 8.49
C VAL A 56 10.16 5.72 7.16
N ALA A 57 9.18 4.84 6.95
CA ALA A 57 8.32 4.87 5.77
C ALA A 57 7.64 6.23 5.61
N ASP A 58 6.94 6.69 6.66
CA ASP A 58 6.19 7.94 6.65
C ASP A 58 7.07 9.16 6.35
N ARG A 59 8.20 9.29 7.08
CA ARG A 59 9.16 10.40 6.87
C ARG A 59 9.79 10.36 5.49
N GLY A 60 10.13 9.17 4.99
CA GLY A 60 10.70 8.99 3.65
C GLY A 60 9.76 9.44 2.52
N LEU A 61 8.44 9.38 2.75
CA LEU A 61 7.43 9.83 1.80
C LEU A 61 7.08 11.31 1.92
N ALA A 62 7.31 11.95 3.08
CA ALA A 62 6.86 13.32 3.35
C ALA A 62 7.27 14.36 2.27
N PRO A 63 8.52 14.39 1.75
CA PRO A 63 8.88 15.32 0.66
C PRO A 63 8.08 15.06 -0.63
N ARG A 64 7.77 13.79 -0.92
CA ARG A 64 7.06 13.36 -2.12
C ARG A 64 5.57 13.69 -2.07
N ARG A 65 4.96 13.61 -0.88
CA ARG A 65 3.55 13.98 -0.65
C ARG A 65 3.25 15.40 -1.11
N ARG A 66 4.13 16.36 -0.81
CA ARG A 66 3.95 17.76 -1.23
C ARG A 66 3.89 17.89 -2.75
N MET A 67 4.81 17.24 -3.46
CA MET A 67 4.83 17.27 -4.93
C MET A 67 3.59 16.63 -5.55
N ILE A 68 3.18 15.47 -5.04
CA ILE A 68 1.97 14.76 -5.50
C ILE A 68 0.73 15.61 -5.26
N ASN A 69 0.61 16.24 -4.09
CA ASN A 69 -0.53 17.11 -3.79
C ASN A 69 -0.62 18.30 -4.75
N SER A 70 0.52 18.89 -5.14
CA SER A 70 0.54 19.94 -6.17
C SER A 70 0.02 19.44 -7.53
N VAL A 71 0.47 18.26 -7.98
CA VAL A 71 0.00 17.65 -9.23
C VAL A 71 -1.49 17.28 -9.14
N ARG A 72 -1.93 16.74 -8.00
CA ARG A 72 -3.33 16.35 -7.75
C ARG A 72 -4.25 17.56 -7.74
N ASN A 73 -3.84 18.66 -7.12
CA ASN A 73 -4.59 19.91 -7.12
C ASN A 73 -4.73 20.48 -8.54
N LEU A 74 -3.63 20.51 -9.31
CA LEU A 74 -3.67 20.91 -10.72
C LEU A 74 -4.61 20.01 -11.52
N ARG A 75 -4.54 18.68 -11.36
CA ARG A 75 -5.45 17.74 -12.03
C ARG A 75 -6.91 17.99 -11.66
N ARG A 76 -7.21 18.22 -10.37
CA ARG A 76 -8.58 18.52 -9.89
C ARG A 76 -9.10 19.83 -10.46
N TRP A 77 -8.25 20.84 -10.61
CA TRP A 77 -8.61 22.10 -11.28
C TRP A 77 -8.89 21.87 -12.77
N LEU A 78 -7.99 21.17 -13.48
CA LEU A 78 -8.16 20.84 -14.90
C LEU A 78 -9.41 19.98 -15.17
N ALA A 79 -9.78 19.09 -14.25
CA ALA A 79 -11.01 18.31 -14.37
C ALA A 79 -12.28 19.17 -14.39
N ARG A 80 -12.25 20.37 -13.82
CA ARG A 80 -13.38 21.33 -13.85
C ARG A 80 -13.38 22.18 -15.12
N VAL A 81 -12.21 22.45 -15.69
CA VAL A 81 -12.05 23.33 -16.87
C VAL A 81 -12.13 22.55 -18.18
N ASN A 82 -11.41 21.44 -18.28
CA ASN A 82 -11.34 20.59 -19.47
C ASN A 82 -10.95 19.15 -19.08
N LYS A 83 -11.93 18.39 -18.57
CA LYS A 83 -11.74 16.98 -18.25
C LYS A 83 -11.40 16.19 -19.52
N GLY A 84 -10.33 15.39 -19.47
CA GLY A 84 -9.87 14.60 -20.62
C GLY A 84 -8.96 15.32 -21.60
N GLY A 85 -8.67 16.61 -21.38
CA GLY A 85 -7.65 17.34 -22.16
C GLY A 85 -6.24 16.80 -21.95
N GLY A 86 -5.32 17.10 -22.88
CA GLY A 86 -3.95 16.57 -22.85
C GLY A 86 -3.17 16.86 -21.56
N LEU A 87 -3.36 18.05 -20.97
CA LEU A 87 -2.74 18.42 -19.69
C LEU A 87 -3.35 17.67 -18.50
N TYR A 88 -4.67 17.43 -18.50
CA TYR A 88 -5.33 16.62 -17.48
C TYR A 88 -4.78 15.19 -17.48
N GLU A 89 -4.68 14.57 -18.66
CA GLU A 89 -4.12 13.22 -18.81
C GLU A 89 -2.62 13.17 -18.50
N TRP A 90 -1.87 14.24 -18.79
CA TRP A 90 -0.48 14.37 -18.37
C TRP A 90 -0.35 14.39 -16.84
N CYS A 91 -1.14 15.22 -16.14
CA CYS A 91 -1.13 15.26 -14.68
C CYS A 91 -1.50 13.90 -14.08
N LYS A 92 -2.51 13.23 -14.63
CA LYS A 92 -2.92 11.88 -14.21
C LYS A 92 -1.77 10.86 -14.33
N ARG A 93 -1.05 10.85 -15.46
CA ARG A 93 0.11 9.96 -15.65
C ARG A 93 1.28 10.32 -14.73
N CYS A 94 1.51 11.61 -14.49
CA CYS A 94 2.53 12.09 -13.58
C CYS A 94 2.26 11.65 -12.14
N GLU A 95 1.04 11.82 -11.65
CA GLU A 95 0.58 11.36 -10.32
C GLU A 95 0.82 9.85 -10.17
N LEU A 96 0.35 9.04 -11.12
CA LEU A 96 0.53 7.58 -11.09
C LEU A 96 2.01 7.17 -11.06
N ARG A 97 2.88 7.85 -11.83
CA ARG A 97 4.33 7.59 -11.83
C ARG A 97 5.02 8.01 -10.54
N MET A 98 4.48 9.00 -9.82
CA MET A 98 4.98 9.39 -8.51
C MET A 98 4.58 8.35 -7.46
N GLU A 99 3.32 7.91 -7.46
CA GLU A 99 2.81 6.87 -6.56
C GLU A 99 3.53 5.54 -6.78
N GLN A 100 3.77 5.13 -8.03
CA GLN A 100 4.57 3.94 -8.34
C GLN A 100 5.99 4.03 -7.76
N ARG A 101 6.61 5.22 -7.76
CA ARG A 101 7.93 5.46 -7.15
C ARG A 101 7.88 5.47 -5.62
N GLN A 102 6.77 5.88 -5.02
CA GLN A 102 6.57 5.78 -3.56
C GLN A 102 6.43 4.32 -3.15
N LEU A 103 5.57 3.55 -3.84
CA LEU A 103 5.43 2.12 -3.59
C LEU A 103 6.74 1.36 -3.84
N ALA A 104 7.52 1.70 -4.88
CA ALA A 104 8.83 1.10 -5.07
C ALA A 104 9.84 1.44 -3.95
N ALA A 105 9.72 2.59 -3.29
CA ALA A 105 10.53 2.94 -2.13
C ALA A 105 10.08 2.17 -0.88
N LEU A 106 8.77 2.08 -0.65
CA LEU A 106 8.18 1.26 0.42
C LEU A 106 8.53 -0.23 0.25
N TRP A 107 8.59 -0.73 -0.99
CA TRP A 107 9.01 -2.09 -1.29
C TRP A 107 10.45 -2.37 -0.85
N LYS A 108 11.36 -1.40 -1.05
CA LYS A 108 12.74 -1.55 -0.57
C LYS A 108 12.78 -1.67 0.95
N LEU A 109 12.04 -0.81 1.64
CA LEU A 109 11.92 -0.83 3.10
C LEU A 109 11.26 -2.13 3.61
N HIS A 110 10.26 -2.64 2.90
CA HIS A 110 9.57 -3.89 3.26
C HIS A 110 10.53 -5.11 3.30
N ARG A 111 11.59 -5.08 2.49
CA ARG A 111 12.60 -6.14 2.40
C ARG A 111 13.67 -6.07 3.49
N GLU A 112 13.70 -4.98 4.25
CA GLU A 112 14.61 -4.85 5.38
C GLU A 112 14.05 -5.60 6.60
N SER A 113 14.95 -6.08 7.45
CA SER A 113 14.59 -6.75 8.69
C SER A 113 14.31 -5.71 9.78
N TRP A 114 13.08 -5.69 10.26
CA TRP A 114 12.63 -4.85 11.36
C TRP A 114 11.95 -5.73 12.41
N PRO A 115 11.90 -5.31 13.68
CA PRO A 115 11.08 -5.97 14.67
C PRO A 115 9.61 -6.00 14.22
N GLU A 116 8.96 -7.14 14.39
CA GLU A 116 7.57 -7.39 13.99
C GLU A 116 6.67 -7.34 15.23
N THR A 117 6.31 -6.13 15.65
CA THR A 117 5.74 -5.90 16.99
C THR A 117 4.30 -5.44 17.00
N ARG A 118 3.82 -4.79 15.93
CA ARG A 118 2.48 -4.20 15.88
C ARG A 118 1.80 -4.47 14.55
N SER A 119 0.48 -4.54 14.59
CA SER A 119 -0.32 -4.62 13.37
C SER A 119 -0.12 -3.36 12.50
N PRO A 120 0.11 -3.52 11.18
CA PRO A 120 0.17 -2.38 10.27
C PRO A 120 -1.10 -1.50 10.32
N LEU A 121 -2.26 -2.11 10.60
CA LEU A 121 -3.54 -1.41 10.66
C LEU A 121 -3.71 -0.57 11.92
N GLU A 122 -3.16 -1.04 13.04
CA GLU A 122 -3.14 -0.27 14.29
C GLU A 122 -2.25 0.98 14.13
N LEU A 123 -1.09 0.83 13.49
CA LEU A 123 -0.18 1.95 13.19
C LEU A 123 -0.85 2.97 12.26
N ALA A 124 -1.51 2.48 11.19
CA ALA A 124 -2.31 3.33 10.31
C ALA A 124 -3.45 4.03 11.05
N GLY A 125 -4.14 3.31 11.94
CA GLY A 125 -5.23 3.83 12.74
C GLY A 125 -4.78 4.92 13.70
N GLN A 126 -3.65 4.72 14.38
CA GLN A 126 -3.04 5.72 15.24
C GLN A 126 -2.62 6.97 14.47
N GLN A 127 -2.03 6.82 13.28
CA GLN A 127 -1.54 7.95 12.49
C GLN A 127 -2.67 8.77 11.85
N TYR A 128 -3.68 8.12 11.27
CA TYR A 128 -4.74 8.78 10.51
C TYR A 128 -6.06 8.92 11.29
N GLY A 129 -6.06 8.50 12.57
CA GLY A 129 -7.23 8.54 13.45
C GLY A 129 -8.36 7.60 13.02
N LEU A 130 -8.05 6.48 12.34
CA LEU A 130 -9.07 5.52 11.88
C LEU A 130 -9.81 4.95 13.08
N LEU A 131 -11.13 5.01 13.07
CA LEU A 131 -11.94 4.44 14.16
C LEU A 131 -11.79 2.92 14.15
N GLN A 132 -12.03 2.28 15.30
CA GLN A 132 -11.91 0.82 15.41
C GLN A 132 -12.79 0.08 14.39
N LYS A 133 -13.99 0.61 14.10
CA LYS A 133 -14.87 0.10 13.03
C LYS A 133 -14.27 0.22 11.63
N ASP A 134 -13.51 1.29 11.36
CA ASP A 134 -12.87 1.52 10.06
C ASP A 134 -11.67 0.57 9.90
N GLN A 135 -10.90 0.37 10.97
CA GLN A 135 -9.80 -0.60 11.02
C GLN A 135 -10.32 -2.03 10.81
N ALA A 136 -11.43 -2.40 11.46
CA ALA A 136 -12.07 -3.71 11.28
C ALA A 136 -12.62 -3.91 9.86
N ARG A 137 -13.30 -2.89 9.30
CA ARG A 137 -13.74 -2.89 7.90
C ARG A 137 -12.55 -3.09 6.96
N TRP A 138 -11.44 -2.42 7.22
CA TRP A 138 -10.25 -2.52 6.41
C TRP A 138 -9.57 -3.89 6.48
N ALA A 139 -9.46 -4.46 7.69
CA ALA A 139 -8.98 -5.83 7.88
C ALA A 139 -9.83 -6.84 7.09
N GLY A 140 -11.16 -6.73 7.18
CA GLY A 140 -12.07 -7.61 6.43
C GLY A 140 -11.90 -7.51 4.91
N LEU A 141 -11.56 -6.35 4.36
CA LEU A 141 -11.25 -6.18 2.94
C LEU A 141 -9.95 -6.90 2.55
N ILE A 142 -8.94 -6.87 3.42
CA ILE A 142 -7.67 -7.59 3.22
C ILE A 142 -7.90 -9.11 3.28
N ASP A 143 -8.68 -9.58 4.24
CA ASP A 143 -8.99 -11.00 4.41
C ASP A 143 -9.80 -11.54 3.21
N ALA A 144 -10.79 -10.79 2.75
CA ALA A 144 -11.59 -11.13 1.58
C ALA A 144 -10.74 -11.22 0.31
N TYR A 145 -9.83 -10.25 0.09
CA TYR A 145 -8.88 -10.30 -1.01
C TYR A 145 -7.97 -11.53 -0.92
N SER A 146 -7.38 -11.78 0.25
CA SER A 146 -6.43 -12.87 0.45
C SER A 146 -7.09 -14.24 0.22
N THR A 147 -8.33 -14.41 0.69
CA THR A 147 -9.14 -15.62 0.45
C THR A 147 -9.47 -15.81 -1.03
N ALA A 148 -9.84 -14.73 -1.72
CA ALA A 148 -10.14 -14.77 -3.16
C ALA A 148 -8.88 -15.07 -3.99
N ALA A 149 -7.73 -14.50 -3.63
CA ALA A 149 -6.45 -14.74 -4.28
C ALA A 149 -6.01 -16.22 -4.15
N ILE A 150 -6.18 -16.81 -2.95
CA ILE A 150 -5.92 -18.24 -2.72
C ILE A 150 -6.86 -19.11 -3.57
N SER A 151 -8.14 -18.77 -3.63
CA SER A 151 -9.15 -19.53 -4.40
C SER A 151 -8.92 -19.43 -5.92
N GLY A 152 -8.48 -18.27 -6.41
CA GLY A 152 -8.17 -18.05 -7.83
C GLY A 152 -6.89 -18.73 -8.30
N ALA A 153 -5.89 -18.87 -7.43
CA ALA A 153 -4.66 -19.63 -7.72
C ALA A 153 -4.91 -21.13 -7.93
N GLY A 154 -6.09 -21.64 -7.54
CA GLY A 154 -6.51 -23.01 -7.81
C GLY A 154 -6.88 -23.32 -9.28
N ALA A 155 -6.99 -22.30 -10.15
CA ALA A 155 -7.42 -22.48 -11.56
C ALA A 155 -6.30 -22.29 -12.61
N THR A 156 -5.18 -21.70 -12.23
CA THR A 156 -3.95 -21.65 -13.04
C THR A 156 -2.80 -21.90 -12.07
N GLY A 157 -2.20 -23.09 -12.16
CA GLY A 157 -1.21 -23.58 -11.21
C GLY A 157 0.04 -22.70 -11.12
N GLU A 158 -0.03 -21.67 -10.28
CA GLU A 158 1.09 -21.06 -9.58
C GLU A 158 0.49 -20.30 -8.39
N ALA A 159 0.59 -20.88 -7.19
CA ALA A 159 0.26 -20.18 -5.96
C ALA A 159 1.14 -18.91 -5.85
N PRO A 160 0.65 -17.81 -5.24
CA PRO A 160 1.58 -16.76 -4.82
C PRO A 160 2.56 -17.41 -3.85
N SER A 161 3.82 -17.55 -4.29
CA SER A 161 4.86 -18.20 -3.52
C SER A 161 5.03 -17.47 -2.18
N VAL A 162 4.53 -18.12 -1.13
CA VAL A 162 4.79 -17.78 0.28
C VAL A 162 6.25 -18.14 0.64
N ASP A 163 6.96 -18.85 -0.24
CA ASP A 163 8.36 -19.28 -0.03
C ASP A 163 9.41 -18.17 -0.21
N ALA A 164 8.99 -16.94 -0.52
CA ALA A 164 9.88 -15.77 -0.36
C ALA A 164 9.89 -15.20 1.07
N ILE A 165 9.06 -15.72 1.99
CA ILE A 165 8.81 -15.13 3.33
C ILE A 165 9.55 -15.87 4.46
N THR A 166 9.99 -17.11 4.27
CA THR A 166 10.81 -17.83 5.27
C THR A 166 12.18 -18.16 4.74
N GLY A 167 13.10 -17.19 4.82
CA GLY A 167 14.53 -17.47 4.74
C GLY A 167 14.97 -18.27 5.97
N SER A 168 14.85 -19.59 5.93
CA SER A 168 15.52 -20.47 6.88
C SER A 168 17.03 -20.41 6.64
N GLY A 169 17.74 -19.72 7.52
CA GLY A 169 19.20 -19.70 7.59
C GLY A 169 19.69 -20.10 8.96
N GLY A 170 19.12 -21.16 9.53
CA GLY A 170 19.69 -21.85 10.69
C GLY A 170 20.54 -23.02 10.22
N ALA A 171 21.85 -22.83 10.18
CA ALA A 171 22.81 -23.93 10.26
C ALA A 171 23.87 -23.52 11.28
N ALA A 172 23.73 -24.08 12.48
CA ALA A 172 24.87 -24.30 13.35
C ALA A 172 25.71 -25.42 12.71
N ASP A 173 27.03 -25.25 12.65
CA ASP A 173 27.91 -26.38 12.93
C ASP A 173 29.19 -25.91 13.60
N SER A 174 29.62 -26.71 14.56
CA SER A 174 30.83 -26.55 15.36
C SER A 174 32.00 -27.24 14.65
N GLY A 175 33.16 -26.60 14.67
CA GLY A 175 34.43 -27.14 14.19
C GLY A 175 35.56 -26.18 14.49
#